data_AF-K0B3J8-F1
#
_entry.id   AF-K0B3J8-F1
#
_cell.length_a   1.000
_cell.length_b   1.000
_cell.length_c   1.000
_cell.angle_alpha   90.00
_cell.angle_beta   90.00
_cell.angle_gamma   90.00
#
_symmetry.space_group_name_H-M   'P 1'
#
loop_
_entity.id
_entity.type
_entity.pdbx_description
1 polymer ?
#
loop_
_entity_poly.entity_id
_entity_poly.type
_entity_poly.pdbx_seq_one_letter_code
_entity_poly.pdbx_strand_id
1 'polypeptide(L)'
;MKLVVSVSKTYTHRGNHRHKTSTKKRWHIYYYDEEGNFRTQRVNWIMAMYYKTQKRKRLKYVCTECLSQFVSLVKSHKEEVECPYCEV
;
A
#
# COMPACT_ATOMS: atom_id res chain seq x y z
N MET A 1 -3.17 13.22 -1.41
CA MET A 1 -3.11 12.07 -2.33
C MET A 1 -3.06 10.76 -1.54
N LYS A 2 -3.80 9.71 -1.91
CA LYS A 2 -3.79 8.44 -1.15
C LYS A 2 -2.55 7.60 -1.47
N LEU A 3 -1.70 7.35 -0.48
CA LEU A 3 -0.53 6.49 -0.64
C LEU A 3 -0.93 5.03 -0.47
N VAL A 4 -1.38 4.41 -1.55
CA VAL A 4 -1.87 3.02 -1.53
C VAL A 4 -0.71 2.04 -1.38
N VAL A 5 -0.77 1.23 -0.31
CA VAL A 5 0.26 0.22 0.01
C VAL A 5 -0.22 -1.18 -0.35
N SER A 6 -1.53 -1.42 -0.30
CA SER A 6 -2.09 -2.72 -0.62
C SER A 6 -3.51 -2.63 -1.17
N VAL A 7 -3.85 -3.56 -2.05
CA VAL A 7 -5.19 -3.77 -2.58
C VAL A 7 -5.50 -5.25 -2.43
N SER A 8 -6.52 -5.57 -1.63
CA SER A 8 -6.87 -6.96 -1.33
C SER A 8 -8.32 -7.25 -1.67
N LYS A 9 -8.55 -8.51 -2.05
CA LYS A 9 -9.89 -9.06 -2.22
C LYS A 9 -10.27 -9.77 -0.92
N THR A 10 -11.43 -9.45 -0.41
CA THR A 10 -11.97 -10.02 0.83
C THR A 10 -13.31 -10.68 0.55
N TYR A 11 -13.66 -11.65 1.39
CA TYR A 11 -14.91 -12.40 1.32
C TYR A 11 -15.77 -12.02 2.52
N THR A 12 -17.05 -11.78 2.29
CA THR A 12 -18.03 -11.51 3.35
C THR A 12 -18.52 -12.86 3.90
N HIS A 13 -18.54 -13.08 5.22
CA HIS A 13 -18.80 -14.40 5.86
C HIS A 13 -17.68 -15.42 5.65
N ARG A 14 -16.50 -15.11 6.18
CA ARG A 14 -15.33 -16.00 6.20
C ARG A 14 -15.59 -17.10 7.24
N GLY A 15 -15.95 -18.31 6.80
CA GLY A 15 -15.87 -19.52 7.63
C GLY A 15 -14.43 -20.04 7.72
N ASN A 16 -14.18 -21.05 8.56
CA ASN A 16 -12.83 -21.49 8.93
C ASN A 16 -11.94 -21.98 7.77
N HIS A 17 -12.46 -22.64 6.72
CA HIS A 17 -11.55 -23.32 5.76
C HIS A 17 -11.92 -23.26 4.26
N ARG A 18 -13.18 -23.10 3.86
CA ARG A 18 -13.56 -22.98 2.43
C ARG A 18 -14.66 -21.95 2.22
N HIS A 19 -14.39 -20.97 1.37
CA HIS A 19 -15.39 -20.02 0.91
C HIS A 19 -16.34 -20.70 -0.08
N LYS A 20 -17.65 -20.57 0.13
CA LYS A 20 -18.65 -21.00 -0.87
C LYS A 20 -18.48 -20.18 -2.14
N THR A 21 -18.75 -20.76 -3.31
CA THR A 21 -18.61 -20.06 -4.61
C THR A 21 -19.49 -18.79 -4.69
N SER A 22 -20.64 -18.80 -4.02
CA SER A 22 -21.59 -17.68 -3.90
C SER A 22 -21.19 -16.60 -2.89
N THR A 23 -20.04 -16.75 -2.22
CA THR A 23 -19.61 -15.79 -1.19
C THR A 23 -19.36 -14.43 -1.82
N LYS A 24 -20.04 -13.40 -1.31
CA LYS A 24 -19.91 -12.03 -1.81
C LYS A 24 -18.46 -11.55 -1.65
N LYS A 25 -17.86 -11.14 -2.77
CA LYS A 25 -16.49 -10.64 -2.87
C LYS A 25 -16.51 -9.11 -2.74
N ARG A 26 -15.62 -8.55 -1.94
CA ARG A 26 -15.44 -7.10 -1.77
C ARG A 26 -13.98 -6.74 -1.91
N TRP A 27 -13.67 -5.60 -2.53
CA TRP A 27 -12.31 -5.09 -2.61
C TRP A 27 -12.07 -4.06 -1.53
N HIS A 28 -10.88 -4.11 -0.95
CA HIS A 28 -10.38 -3.14 0.00
C HIS A 28 -9.05 -2.58 -0.49
N ILE A 29 -8.87 -1.29 -0.30
CA ILE A 29 -7.58 -0.61 -0.41
C ILE A 29 -7.09 -0.24 0.98
N TYR A 30 -5.78 -0.31 1.15
CA TYR A 30 -5.07 0.07 2.37
C TYR A 30 -4.08 1.15 1.99
N TYR A 31 -4.19 2.30 2.63
CA TYR A 31 -3.42 3.49 2.26
C TYR A 31 -3.10 4.33 3.48
N TYR A 32 -2.05 5.14 3.37
CA TYR A 32 -1.81 6.23 4.30
C TYR A 32 -2.51 7.49 3.79
N ASP A 33 -3.23 8.18 4.67
CA ASP A 33 -3.74 9.52 4.40
C ASP A 33 -2.63 10.58 4.47
N GLU A 34 -2.98 11.84 4.22
CA GLU A 34 -2.01 12.94 4.16
C GLU A 34 -1.37 13.24 5.52
N GLU A 35 -2.04 12.85 6.61
CA GLU A 35 -1.54 12.93 7.98
C GLU A 35 -0.67 11.72 8.36
N GLY A 36 -0.48 10.77 7.45
CA GLY A 36 0.29 9.55 7.69
C GLY A 36 -0.46 8.47 8.46
N ASN A 37 -1.77 8.60 8.66
CA ASN A 37 -2.59 7.61 9.34
C ASN A 37 -2.97 6.46 8.39
N PHE A 38 -2.89 5.23 8.89
CA PHE A 38 -3.28 4.05 8.12
C PHE A 38 -4.80 3.91 8.05
N ARG A 39 -5.34 3.91 6.82
CA ARG A 39 -6.78 3.82 6.54
C ARG A 39 -7.11 2.64 5.63
N THR A 40 -8.34 2.17 5.77
CA THR A 40 -8.90 1.11 4.92
C THR A 40 -10.18 1.61 4.26
N GLN A 41 -10.33 1.43 2.95
CA GLN A 41 -11.54 1.80 2.22
C GLN A 41 -12.05 0.65 1.35
N ARG A 42 -13.36 0.47 1.31
CA ARG A 42 -14.05 -0.44 0.38
C ARG A 42 -14.17 0.21 -1.00
N VAL A 43 -13.87 -0.56 -2.03
CA VAL A 43 -13.94 -0.11 -3.43
C VAL A 43 -14.62 -1.15 -4.31
N ASN A 44 -15.08 -0.73 -5.49
CA ASN A 44 -15.53 -1.65 -6.52
C ASN A 44 -14.33 -2.28 -7.26
N TRP A 45 -14.59 -3.24 -8.16
CA TRP A 45 -13.54 -3.94 -8.90
C TRP A 45 -12.71 -3.00 -9.81
N ILE A 46 -13.36 -2.05 -10.48
CA ILE A 46 -12.70 -1.14 -11.44
C ILE A 46 -11.70 -0.25 -10.69
N MET A 47 -12.14 0.37 -9.60
CA MET A 47 -11.30 1.15 -8.70
C MET A 47 -10.17 0.30 -8.11
N ALA A 48 -10.44 -0.95 -7.73
CA ALA A 48 -9.39 -1.85 -7.23
C ALA A 48 -8.27 -2.06 -8.27
N MET A 49 -8.61 -2.21 -9.55
CA MET A 49 -7.61 -2.33 -10.61
C MET A 49 -6.84 -1.04 -10.83
N TYR A 50 -7.51 0.11 -10.83
CA TYR A 50 -6.85 1.42 -10.83
C TYR A 50 -5.86 1.56 -9.68
N TYR A 51 -6.25 1.23 -8.45
CA TYR A 51 -5.35 1.34 -7.30
C TYR A 51 -4.22 0.31 -7.28
N LYS A 52 -4.36 -0.83 -7.98
CA LYS A 52 -3.24 -1.76 -8.17
C LYS A 52 -2.13 -1.17 -9.03
N THR A 53 -2.45 -0.36 -10.03
CA THR A 53 -1.43 0.30 -10.87
C THR A 53 -0.74 1.46 -10.14
N GLN A 54 -1.39 2.01 -9.12
CA GLN A 54 -0.85 3.08 -8.27
C GLN A 54 -0.23 2.58 -6.96
N LYS A 55 -0.24 1.27 -6.72
CA LYS A 55 0.29 0.67 -5.50
C LYS A 55 1.78 1.00 -5.36
N ARG A 56 2.14 1.52 -4.20
CA ARG A 56 3.54 1.77 -3.80
C ARG A 56 4.03 0.66 -2.87
N LYS A 57 5.32 0.37 -2.96
CA LYS A 57 6.03 -0.59 -2.14
C LYS A 57 6.73 0.16 -1.02
N ARG A 58 6.65 -0.40 0.20
CA ARG A 58 7.43 0.06 1.33
C ARG A 58 8.82 -0.57 1.24
N LEU A 59 9.83 0.24 1.00
CA LEU A 59 11.23 -0.19 0.96
C LEU A 59 12.03 0.51 2.04
N LYS A 60 13.02 -0.19 2.58
CA LYS A 60 14.01 0.34 3.50
C LYS A 60 15.22 0.77 2.67
N TYR A 61 15.66 1.99 2.87
CA TYR A 61 16.83 2.58 2.24
C TYR A 61 17.87 2.89 3.31
N VAL A 62 19.12 2.87 2.89
CA VAL A 62 20.27 3.30 3.68
C VAL A 62 20.92 4.41 2.88
N CYS A 63 21.07 5.59 3.48
CA CYS A 63 21.80 6.68 2.84
C CYS A 63 23.30 6.38 2.87
N THR A 64 24.02 6.66 1.78
CA THR A 64 25.47 6.50 1.70
C THR A 64 26.24 7.65 2.35
N GLU A 65 25.62 8.81 2.54
CA GLU A 65 26.26 10.02 3.09
C GLU A 65 26.15 10.06 4.62
N CYS A 66 24.93 10.03 5.16
CA CYS A 66 24.70 10.11 6.60
C CYS A 66 24.53 8.73 7.28
N LEU A 67 24.60 7.62 6.51
CA LEU A 67 24.42 6.23 6.99
C LEU A 67 23.08 5.96 7.72
N SER A 68 22.14 6.90 7.63
CA SER A 68 20.82 6.76 8.25
C SER A 68 19.96 5.76 7.49
N GLN A 69 19.11 5.07 8.24
CA GLN A 69 18.11 4.16 7.67
C GLN A 69 16.76 4.87 7.64
N PHE A 70 16.11 4.83 6.48
CA PHE A 70 14.77 5.40 6.33
C PHE A 70 13.88 4.49 5.51
N VAL A 71 12.57 4.74 5.61
CA VAL A 71 11.54 3.99 4.88
C VAL A 71 10.89 4.93 3.90
N SER A 72 10.81 4.52 2.64
CA SER A 72 10.09 5.26 1.61
C SER A 72 9.04 4.38 0.91
N LEU A 73 8.01 5.06 0.38
CA LEU A 73 6.94 4.47 -0.41
C LEU A 73 7.18 4.79 -1.89
N VAL A 74 7.73 3.84 -2.63
CA VAL A 74 8.11 3.99 -4.04
C VAL A 74 7.24 3.16 -4.96
N LYS A 75 7.09 3.58 -6.21
CA LYS A 75 6.37 2.80 -7.23
C LYS A 75 7.28 1.74 -7.86
N SER A 76 8.56 2.06 -8.02
CA SER A 76 9.59 1.17 -8.58
C SER A 76 10.81 1.11 -7.67
N HIS A 77 11.56 0.00 -7.72
CA HIS A 77 12.86 -0.09 -7.02
C HIS A 77 13.93 0.83 -7.62
N LYS A 78 13.75 1.24 -8.88
CA LYS A 78 14.68 2.14 -9.60
C LYS A 78 14.39 3.62 -9.35
N GLU A 79 13.38 3.94 -8.55
CA GLU A 79 13.03 5.32 -8.25
C GLU A 79 14.09 5.89 -7.30
N GLU A 80 14.70 7.00 -7.70
CA GLU A 80 15.65 7.72 -6.86
C GLU A 80 14.88 8.41 -5.73
N VAL A 81 15.38 8.26 -4.50
CA VAL A 81 14.74 8.80 -3.30
C VAL A 81 15.79 9.60 -2.54
N GLU A 82 15.46 10.85 -2.27
CA GLU A 82 16.29 11.74 -1.46
C GLU A 82 16.25 11.32 0.01
N CYS A 83 17.40 11.46 0.69
CA CYS A 83 17.50 11.14 2.09
C CYS A 83 16.89 12.29 2.92
N PRO A 84 15.90 12.02 3.79
CA PRO A 84 15.27 13.07 4.60
C PRO A 84 16.15 13.59 5.75
N TYR A 85 17.35 13.05 5.92
CA TYR A 85 18.23 13.33 7.07
C TYR A 85 19.59 13.94 6.70
N CYS A 86 19.93 14.09 5.41
CA CYS A 86 21.24 14.64 5.01
C CYS A 86 21.34 16.17 5.18
N GLU A 87 20.23 16.88 5.23
CA GLU A 87 20.18 18.35 5.34
C GLU A 87 19.92 18.85 6.78
N VAL A 88 20.01 17.94 7.76
CA VAL A 88 19.78 18.23 9.19
C VAL A 88 21.10 18.36 9.94
#